data_AF-A0A497K8G4-F1
#
_entry.id   AF-A0A497K8G4-F1
#
_cell.length_a   1.000
_cell.length_b   1.000
_cell.length_c   1.000
_cell.angle_alpha   90.00
_cell.angle_beta   90.00
_cell.angle_gamma   90.00
#
_symmetry.space_group_name_H-M   'P 1'
#
loop_
_entity.id
_entity.type
_entity.pdbx_description
1 polymer ?
#
loop_
_entity_poly.entity_id
_entity_poly.type
_entity_poly.pdbx_seq_one_letter_code
_entity_poly.pdbx_strand_id
1 'polypeptide(L)'
;MFVREPGSGTRATFEEFCMEPFGFEVKTGAAHVPSNPAMRQSIEQAHYSIGYVGLGFVSNNVEVVHVARENGQPFYAPTYENVKEGIYPLSRYLYMVTNGIPKSGSLTDRFIDFVKSPEGQKLVEQCGYIAIYPKE
;
A
#
# COMPACT_ATOMS: atom_id res chain seq x y z
N MET A 1 -8.96 -15.98 -6.40
CA MET A 1 -7.95 -14.90 -6.53
C MET A 1 -8.67 -13.65 -6.98
N PHE A 2 -8.46 -12.55 -6.26
CA PHE A 2 -8.99 -11.24 -6.59
C PHE A 2 -7.86 -10.33 -7.04
N VAL A 3 -8.13 -9.49 -8.02
CA VAL A 3 -7.19 -8.50 -8.55
C VAL A 3 -7.89 -7.15 -8.64
N ARG A 4 -7.13 -6.06 -8.50
CA ARG A 4 -7.70 -4.72 -8.67
C ARG A 4 -8.01 -4.45 -10.15
N GLU A 5 -8.97 -3.57 -10.40
CA GLU A 5 -9.29 -3.11 -11.75
C GLU A 5 -8.09 -2.44 -12.46
N PRO A 6 -8.07 -2.43 -13.81
CA PRO A 6 -7.11 -1.62 -14.58
C PRO A 6 -7.12 -0.15 -14.13
N GLY A 7 -5.95 0.48 -14.06
CA GLY A 7 -5.78 1.86 -13.59
C GLY A 7 -5.63 1.99 -12.06
N SER A 8 -5.75 0.90 -11.30
CA SER A 8 -5.45 0.91 -9.88
C SER A 8 -3.95 1.07 -9.61
N GLY A 9 -3.57 2.09 -8.85
CA GLY A 9 -2.18 2.23 -8.39
C GLY A 9 -1.72 1.07 -7.48
N THR A 10 -2.63 0.44 -6.73
CA THR A 10 -2.29 -0.75 -5.92
C THR A 10 -2.00 -1.96 -6.80
N ARG A 11 -2.72 -2.10 -7.94
CA ARG A 11 -2.42 -3.11 -8.94
C ARG A 11 -1.05 -2.90 -9.56
N ALA A 12 -0.79 -1.67 -10.05
CA ALA A 12 0.46 -1.34 -10.69
C ALA A 12 1.66 -1.69 -9.80
N THR A 13 1.62 -1.31 -8.52
CA THR A 13 2.68 -1.67 -7.56
C THR A 13 2.81 -3.18 -7.34
N PHE A 14 1.71 -3.91 -7.25
CA PHE A 14 1.77 -5.37 -7.07
C PHE A 14 2.34 -6.06 -8.31
N GLU A 15 1.92 -5.65 -9.51
CA GLU A 15 2.47 -6.18 -10.77
C GLU A 15 3.97 -5.88 -10.87
N GLU A 16 4.38 -4.62 -10.65
CA GLU A 16 5.77 -4.17 -10.69
C GLU A 16 6.67 -4.90 -9.68
N PHE A 17 6.20 -5.13 -8.45
CA PHE A 17 7.07 -5.68 -7.39
C PHE A 17 6.98 -7.20 -7.26
N CYS A 18 5.83 -7.80 -7.56
CA CYS A 18 5.57 -9.22 -7.27
C CYS A 18 5.40 -10.08 -8.53
N MET A 19 5.21 -9.49 -9.71
CA MET A 19 4.87 -10.25 -10.92
C MET A 19 5.91 -10.08 -12.02
N GLU A 20 6.14 -8.85 -12.47
CA GLU A 20 7.09 -8.53 -13.55
C GLU A 20 8.51 -9.06 -13.29
N PRO A 21 9.09 -8.93 -12.08
CA PRO A 21 10.45 -9.43 -11.81
C PRO A 21 10.59 -10.95 -11.95
N PHE A 22 9.47 -11.67 -11.91
CA PHE A 22 9.39 -13.12 -11.99
C PHE A 22 8.74 -13.60 -13.32
N GLY A 23 8.43 -12.69 -14.24
CA GLY A 23 7.80 -13.00 -15.52
C GLY A 23 6.36 -13.53 -15.39
N PHE A 24 5.64 -13.12 -14.33
CA PHE A 24 4.25 -13.52 -14.13
C PHE A 24 3.26 -12.49 -14.68
N GLU A 25 2.08 -12.98 -15.08
CA GLU A 25 0.96 -12.17 -15.54
C GLU A 25 -0.31 -12.52 -14.78
N VAL A 26 -1.25 -11.57 -14.72
CA VAL A 26 -2.55 -11.80 -14.09
C VAL A 26 -3.31 -12.84 -14.91
N LYS A 27 -3.71 -13.94 -14.28
CA LYS A 27 -4.53 -14.96 -14.94
C LYS A 27 -5.87 -14.38 -15.40
N THR A 28 -6.30 -14.79 -16.59
CA THR A 28 -7.58 -14.40 -17.23
C THR A 28 -8.83 -14.73 -16.40
N GLY A 29 -8.75 -15.69 -15.48
CA GLY A 29 -9.85 -16.08 -14.58
C GLY A 29 -9.90 -15.33 -13.24
N ALA A 30 -9.06 -14.31 -13.03
CA ALA A 30 -9.06 -13.54 -11.79
C ALA A 30 -10.30 -12.64 -11.69
N ALA A 31 -10.92 -12.59 -10.51
CA ALA A 31 -12.06 -11.70 -10.28
C ALA A 31 -11.57 -10.27 -10.02
N HIS A 32 -12.04 -9.31 -10.81
CA HIS A 32 -11.68 -7.90 -10.65
C HIS A 32 -12.54 -7.22 -9.60
N VAL A 33 -11.91 -6.42 -8.74
CA VAL A 33 -12.58 -5.61 -7.70
C VAL A 33 -12.15 -4.14 -7.79
N PRO A 34 -13.08 -3.19 -7.54
CA PRO A 34 -12.84 -1.79 -7.88
C PRO A 34 -11.94 -1.05 -6.89
N SER A 35 -11.97 -1.42 -5.60
CA SER A 35 -11.33 -0.65 -4.54
C SER A 35 -10.61 -1.52 -3.52
N ASN A 36 -9.74 -0.92 -2.70
CA ASN A 36 -9.14 -1.63 -1.55
C ASN A 36 -10.20 -2.09 -0.53
N PRO A 37 -11.23 -1.29 -0.18
CA PRO A 37 -12.34 -1.78 0.64
C PRO A 37 -13.09 -2.96 0.02
N ALA A 38 -13.35 -2.92 -1.29
CA ALA A 38 -14.01 -4.02 -1.99
C ALA A 38 -13.13 -5.28 -2.00
N MET A 39 -11.82 -5.13 -2.24
CA MET A 39 -10.85 -6.21 -2.14
C MET A 39 -10.87 -6.87 -0.76
N ARG A 40 -10.76 -6.07 0.32
CA ARG A 40 -10.83 -6.57 1.70
C ARG A 40 -12.13 -7.36 1.91
N GLN A 41 -13.28 -6.78 1.57
CA GLN A 41 -14.58 -7.42 1.74
C GLN A 41 -14.67 -8.74 0.94
N SER A 42 -14.19 -8.77 -0.30
CA SER A 42 -14.18 -9.98 -1.12
C SER A 42 -13.32 -11.08 -0.52
N ILE A 43 -12.16 -10.74 0.06
CA ILE A 43 -11.29 -11.71 0.74
C ILE A 43 -11.97 -12.24 2.01
N GLU A 44 -12.57 -11.37 2.83
CA GLU A 44 -13.29 -11.76 4.05
C GLU A 44 -14.47 -12.70 3.79
N GLN A 45 -15.13 -12.56 2.63
CA GLN A 45 -16.35 -13.34 2.31
C GLN A 45 -16.06 -14.64 1.53
N ALA A 46 -14.92 -14.73 0.84
CA ALA A 46 -14.60 -15.87 -0.01
C ALA A 46 -13.49 -16.72 0.61
N HIS A 47 -13.88 -17.87 1.17
CA HIS A 47 -12.92 -18.84 1.72
C HIS A 47 -11.93 -19.29 0.64
N TYR A 48 -10.68 -19.53 1.04
CA TYR A 48 -9.57 -19.91 0.14
C TYR A 48 -9.25 -18.88 -0.95
N SER A 49 -9.63 -17.62 -0.74
CA SER A 49 -9.26 -16.53 -1.63
C SER A 49 -7.94 -15.88 -1.22
N ILE A 50 -7.34 -15.17 -2.18
CA ILE A 50 -6.14 -14.35 -1.99
C ILE A 50 -6.26 -13.12 -2.88
N GLY A 51 -5.70 -12.02 -2.40
CA GLY A 51 -5.56 -10.76 -3.11
C GLY A 51 -4.51 -9.89 -2.42
N TYR A 52 -4.44 -8.63 -2.82
CA TYR A 52 -3.48 -7.66 -2.28
C TYR A 52 -4.20 -6.34 -2.01
N VAL A 53 -3.84 -5.70 -0.90
CA VAL A 53 -4.49 -4.46 -0.44
C VAL A 53 -3.45 -3.55 0.19
N GLY A 54 -3.68 -2.23 0.16
CA GLY A 54 -2.85 -1.29 0.93
C GLY A 54 -3.00 -1.52 2.44
N LEU A 55 -1.92 -1.35 3.20
CA LEU A 55 -1.85 -1.64 4.64
C LEU A 55 -2.99 -1.02 5.47
N GLY A 56 -3.36 0.24 5.19
CA GLY A 56 -4.46 0.93 5.88
C GLY A 56 -5.86 0.31 5.67
N PHE A 57 -5.99 -0.70 4.81
CA PHE A 57 -7.23 -1.44 4.58
C PHE A 57 -7.15 -2.89 5.06
N VAL A 58 -6.11 -3.27 5.82
CA VAL A 58 -6.08 -4.58 6.48
C VAL A 58 -7.05 -4.58 7.66
N SER A 59 -7.73 -5.69 7.91
CA SER A 59 -8.59 -5.91 9.07
C SER A 59 -8.17 -7.16 9.83
N ASN A 60 -8.71 -7.35 11.03
CA ASN A 60 -8.48 -8.55 11.84
C ASN A 60 -9.18 -9.82 11.29
N ASN A 61 -9.94 -9.69 10.19
CA ASN A 61 -10.68 -10.79 9.57
C ASN A 61 -9.93 -11.44 8.40
N VAL A 62 -8.71 -10.99 8.12
CA VAL A 62 -7.85 -11.52 7.06
C VAL A 62 -6.48 -11.86 7.62
N GLU A 63 -5.83 -12.86 7.05
CA GLU A 63 -4.45 -13.22 7.40
C GLU A 63 -3.48 -12.49 6.47
N VAL A 64 -2.48 -11.83 7.04
CA VAL A 64 -1.46 -11.11 6.27
C VAL A 64 -0.27 -12.03 5.98
N VAL A 65 -0.02 -12.27 4.70
CA VAL A 65 1.14 -13.07 4.26
C VAL A 65 2.42 -12.25 4.42
N HIS A 66 3.38 -12.78 5.18
CA HIS A 66 4.73 -12.23 5.26
C HIS A 66 5.50 -12.54 3.97
N VAL A 67 6.32 -11.59 3.52
CA VAL A 67 7.02 -11.69 2.23
C VAL A 67 8.51 -11.52 2.39
N ALA A 68 9.27 -12.24 1.59
CA ALA A 68 10.71 -12.11 1.45
C ALA A 68 11.02 -11.42 0.12
N ARG A 69 12.16 -10.72 0.03
CA ARG A 69 12.58 -10.06 -1.22
C ARG A 69 12.97 -11.09 -2.29
N GLU A 70 13.61 -12.17 -1.86
CA GLU A 70 14.10 -13.25 -2.72
C GLU A 70 13.87 -14.61 -2.06
N ASN A 71 13.91 -15.67 -2.87
CA ASN A 71 13.80 -17.03 -2.37
C ASN A 71 14.92 -17.37 -1.38
N GLY A 72 14.58 -17.99 -0.26
CA GLY A 72 15.53 -18.36 0.80
C GLY A 72 15.90 -17.24 1.77
N GLN A 73 15.36 -16.02 1.61
CA GLN A 73 15.52 -14.93 2.57
C GLN A 73 14.44 -14.96 3.67
N PRO A 74 14.65 -14.27 4.82
CA PRO A 74 13.64 -14.15 5.85
C PRO A 74 12.36 -13.45 5.35
N PHE A 75 11.22 -13.91 5.85
CA PHE A 75 9.92 -13.30 5.57
C PHE A 75 9.60 -12.22 6.61
N TYR A 76 9.20 -11.05 6.14
CA TYR A 76 8.88 -9.91 6.99
C TYR A 76 7.41 -9.55 6.91
N ALA A 77 6.85 -9.13 8.04
CA ALA A 77 5.52 -8.52 8.13
C ALA A 77 5.57 -7.05 7.66
N PRO A 78 4.45 -6.48 7.15
CA PRO A 78 4.37 -5.06 6.79
C PRO A 78 4.25 -4.14 8.02
N THR A 79 5.19 -4.23 8.96
CA THR A 79 5.21 -3.36 10.16
C THR A 79 5.88 -2.03 9.87
N TYR A 80 5.65 -1.03 10.73
CA TYR A 80 6.34 0.27 10.66
C TYR A 80 7.85 0.09 10.65
N GLU A 81 8.37 -0.74 11.56
CA GLU A 81 9.79 -0.99 11.73
C GLU A 81 10.37 -1.65 10.47
N ASN A 82 9.72 -2.70 9.94
CA ASN A 82 10.22 -3.41 8.77
C ASN A 82 10.21 -2.56 7.51
N VAL A 83 9.22 -1.68 7.35
CA VAL A 83 9.16 -0.76 6.20
C VAL A 83 10.18 0.37 6.36
N LYS A 84 10.32 0.94 7.56
CA LYS A 84 11.28 2.01 7.86
C LYS A 84 12.72 1.56 7.62
N GLU A 85 13.06 0.35 8.05
CA GLU A 85 14.39 -0.23 7.84
C GLU A 85 14.60 -0.74 6.40
N GLY A 86 13.59 -0.63 5.52
CA GLY A 86 13.68 -1.03 4.12
C GLY A 86 13.75 -2.55 3.89
N ILE A 87 13.47 -3.35 4.92
CA ILE A 87 13.53 -4.81 4.86
C ILE A 87 12.21 -5.44 4.38
N TYR A 88 11.07 -4.79 4.60
CA TYR A 88 9.81 -5.19 3.97
C TYR A 88 9.80 -4.76 2.49
N PRO A 89 9.73 -5.69 1.53
CA PRO A 89 9.97 -5.38 0.11
C PRO A 89 8.79 -4.67 -0.59
N LEU A 90 7.58 -4.72 -0.03
CA LEU A 90 6.37 -4.21 -0.70
C LEU A 90 5.90 -2.87 -0.14
N SER A 91 6.76 -1.86 -0.19
CA SER A 91 6.46 -0.50 0.28
C SER A 91 6.70 0.55 -0.79
N ARG A 92 5.89 1.62 -0.77
CA ARG A 92 6.06 2.78 -1.65
C ARG A 92 5.59 4.07 -0.98
N TYR A 93 6.07 5.20 -1.47
CA TYR A 93 5.53 6.50 -1.07
C TYR A 93 4.13 6.75 -1.65
N LEU A 94 3.32 7.50 -0.91
CA LEU A 94 2.10 8.11 -1.39
C LEU A 94 2.42 9.55 -1.80
N TYR A 95 2.30 9.84 -3.09
CA TYR A 95 2.66 11.14 -3.64
C TYR A 95 1.45 12.07 -3.69
N MET A 96 1.65 13.33 -3.31
CA MET A 96 0.77 14.43 -3.68
C MET A 96 1.26 15.00 -5.01
N VAL A 97 0.40 14.98 -6.04
CA VAL A 97 0.76 15.44 -7.39
C VAL A 97 0.17 16.83 -7.61
N THR A 98 1.02 17.81 -7.93
CA THR A 98 0.63 19.19 -8.21
C THR A 98 1.08 19.61 -9.62
N ASN A 99 0.37 20.58 -10.21
CA ASN A 99 0.81 21.20 -11.47
C ASN A 99 1.90 22.23 -11.18
N GLY A 100 3.16 21.77 -11.14
CA GLY A 100 4.31 22.58 -10.72
C GLY A 100 4.39 22.77 -9.20
N ILE A 101 5.36 23.57 -8.75
CA ILE A 101 5.56 23.89 -7.34
C ILE A 101 4.48 24.90 -6.90
N PRO A 102 3.66 24.59 -5.87
CA PRO A 102 2.68 25.54 -5.34
C PRO A 102 3.34 26.85 -4.93
N LYS A 103 2.65 27.97 -5.16
CA LYS A 103 3.12 29.28 -4.68
C LYS A 103 3.21 29.25 -3.16
N SER A 104 4.33 29.72 -2.62
CA SER A 104 4.54 29.79 -1.17
C SER A 104 3.40 30.57 -0.49
N GLY A 105 2.83 29.99 0.57
CA GLY A 105 1.68 30.54 1.29
C GLY A 105 0.34 30.41 0.58
N SER A 106 0.25 29.70 -0.55
CA SER A 106 -1.03 29.31 -1.15
C SER A 106 -1.78 28.29 -0.28
N LEU A 107 -3.07 28.07 -0.55
CA LEU A 107 -3.83 27.02 0.14
C LEU A 107 -3.24 25.63 -0.10
N THR A 108 -2.80 25.35 -1.33
CA THR A 108 -2.16 24.07 -1.69
C THR A 108 -0.85 23.87 -0.94
N ASP A 109 0.00 24.90 -0.89
CA ASP A 109 1.27 24.88 -0.15
C ASP A 109 1.04 24.61 1.35
N ARG A 110 0.16 25.38 1.99
CA ARG A 110 -0.19 25.20 3.40
C ARG A 110 -0.80 23.83 3.70
N PHE A 111 -1.60 23.29 2.79
CA PHE A 111 -2.19 21.96 2.96
C PHE A 111 -1.11 20.87 2.89
N ILE A 112 -0.17 20.97 1.95
CA ILE A 112 0.97 20.05 1.86
C ILE A 112 1.83 20.13 3.13
N ASP A 113 2.09 21.34 3.63
CA ASP A 113 2.81 21.54 4.89
C ASP A 113 2.07 20.96 6.08
N PHE A 114 0.74 21.12 6.16
CA PHE A 114 -0.07 20.48 7.18
C PHE A 114 0.03 18.95 7.11
N VAL A 115 -0.11 18.36 5.92
CA VAL A 115 0.03 16.90 5.74
C VAL A 115 1.39 16.42 6.22
N LYS A 116 2.46 17.18 6.00
CA LYS A 116 3.83 16.88 6.47
C LYS A 116 4.06 17.24 7.94
N SER A 117 3.21 18.02 8.58
CA SER A 117 3.39 18.41 9.98
C SER A 117 3.26 17.21 10.94
N PRO A 118 3.74 17.31 12.19
CA PRO A 118 3.53 16.26 13.20
C PRO A 118 2.05 15.89 13.39
N GLU A 119 1.15 16.87 13.30
CA GLU A 119 -0.30 16.64 13.38
C GLU A 119 -0.81 15.82 12.18
N GLY A 120 -0.43 16.23 10.96
CA GLY A 120 -0.79 15.52 9.74
C GLY A 120 -0.25 14.09 9.73
N GLN A 121 0.99 13.88 10.18
CA GLN A 121 1.58 12.56 10.25
C GLN A 121 0.92 11.66 11.30
N LYS A 122 0.47 12.22 12.43
CA LYS A 122 -0.34 11.48 13.40
C LYS A 122 -1.66 10.99 12.77
N LEU A 123 -2.30 11.80 11.92
CA LEU A 123 -3.49 11.37 11.19
C LEU A 123 -3.19 10.26 10.17
N VAL A 124 -2.05 10.33 9.47
CA VAL A 124 -1.59 9.28 8.55
C VAL A 124 -1.49 7.93 9.27
N GLU A 125 -0.91 7.91 10.47
CA GLU A 125 -0.80 6.71 11.29
C GLU A 125 -2.17 6.20 11.78
N GLN A 126 -3.07 7.10 12.18
CA GLN A 126 -4.44 6.72 12.57
C GLN A 126 -5.22 6.08 11.43
N CYS A 127 -4.90 6.42 10.19
CA CYS A 127 -5.45 5.78 8.99
C CYS A 127 -4.76 4.45 8.63
N GLY A 128 -3.81 3.97 9.44
CA GLY A 128 -3.10 2.71 9.22
C GLY A 128 -1.96 2.79 8.19
N TYR A 129 -1.48 4.00 7.89
CA TYR A 129 -0.30 4.21 7.04
C TYR A 129 0.94 4.48 7.89
N ILE A 130 2.10 4.55 7.23
CA ILE A 130 3.39 4.78 7.86
C ILE A 130 3.78 6.23 7.67
N ALA A 131 4.09 6.92 8.78
CA ALA A 131 4.55 8.30 8.75
C ALA A 131 5.89 8.45 8.01
N ILE A 132 6.09 9.60 7.35
CA ILE A 132 7.33 9.89 6.61
C ILE A 132 8.50 10.29 7.51
N TYR A 133 8.25 10.63 8.78
CA TYR A 133 9.28 10.97 9.76
C TYR A 133 9.38 9.89 10.85
N PRO A 134 10.57 9.70 11.46
CA PRO A 134 10.73 8.83 12.61
C PRO A 134 9.82 9.26 13.77
N LYS A 135 9.28 8.31 14.51
CA LYS A 135 8.72 8.58 15.84
C LYS A 135 9.85 9.04 16.77
N GLU A 136 9.67 10.17 17.44
CA GLU A 136 10.49 10.57 18.60
C GLU A 136 10.14 9.72 19.83
#